data_AF-F4WKT3-F1
#
_entry.id   AF-F4WKT3-F1
#
_cell.length_a   1.000
_cell.length_b   1.000
_cell.length_c   1.000
_cell.angle_alpha   90.00
_cell.angle_beta   90.00
_cell.angle_gamma   90.00
#
_symmetry.space_group_name_H-M   'P 1'
#
loop_
_entity.id
_entity.type
_entity.pdbx_description
1 polymer ?
#
loop_
_entity_poly.entity_id
_entity_poly.type
_entity_poly.pdbx_seq_one_letter_code
_entity_poly.pdbx_strand_id
1 'polypeptide(L)'
;MQFHSESGLELLSRFSEKSRSINLDDVLFSTDISNKSIIEITGASSTGKTVLLCQFIAKCILPAQYKEIKIDGCDACAILINTLGHVQMSKIAELMTSMVRNAYQVANVQPSAETIDYIINQSLENLTVINCCNNDQLLLILHTLENEFVSNKRITLLAIDNILAYYWQARKENLLTMNYYAISLLKIIRSQTSQFHTVTVYTRWDGPVPKYESYAECTDTLERTGVNYRLQLSKSTRIREFMCHVQFTNNVKQIYYTISDSGIKWMR
;
A
#
# COMPACT_ATOMS: atom_id res chain seq x y z
N MET A 1 -35.49 -16.75 -15.25
CA MET A 1 -34.93 -16.12 -14.03
C MET A 1 -34.92 -17.16 -12.94
N GLN A 2 -33.74 -17.66 -12.57
CA GLN A 2 -33.59 -18.66 -11.51
C GLN A 2 -33.25 -17.90 -10.23
N PHE A 3 -34.16 -17.92 -9.25
CA PHE A 3 -33.92 -17.34 -7.94
C PHE A 3 -32.97 -18.28 -7.18
N HIS A 4 -31.72 -17.87 -7.02
CA HIS A 4 -30.80 -18.52 -6.08
C HIS A 4 -31.21 -18.10 -4.67
N SER A 5 -31.67 -19.04 -3.85
CA SER A 5 -31.88 -18.82 -2.42
C SER A 5 -30.55 -19.07 -1.71
N GLU A 6 -30.04 -18.04 -1.05
CA GLU A 6 -28.83 -18.13 -0.23
C GLU A 6 -29.15 -18.87 1.08
N SER A 7 -28.28 -19.79 1.48
CA SER A 7 -28.42 -20.53 2.73
C SER A 7 -28.08 -19.65 3.93
N GLY A 8 -28.74 -19.86 5.07
CA GLY A 8 -28.41 -19.18 6.33
C GLY A 8 -26.95 -19.38 6.76
N LEU A 9 -26.31 -20.49 6.36
CA LEU A 9 -24.89 -20.74 6.60
C LEU A 9 -23.97 -19.94 5.66
N GLU A 10 -24.40 -19.65 4.44
CA GLU A 10 -23.68 -18.77 3.50
C GLU A 10 -23.76 -17.30 3.95
N LEU A 11 -24.89 -16.88 4.52
CA LEU A 11 -25.01 -15.58 5.18
C LEU A 11 -24.12 -15.49 6.42
N LEU A 12 -24.10 -16.52 7.27
CA LEU A 12 -23.26 -16.54 8.47
C LEU A 12 -21.77 -16.66 8.16
N SER A 13 -21.37 -17.33 7.08
CA SER A 13 -19.96 -17.40 6.67
C SER A 13 -19.43 -16.00 6.31
N ARG A 14 -20.24 -15.17 5.65
CA ARG A 14 -19.94 -13.75 5.38
C ARG A 14 -19.80 -12.91 6.65
N PHE A 15 -20.56 -13.21 7.70
CA PHE A 15 -20.42 -12.57 9.00
C PHE A 15 -19.23 -13.12 9.82
N SER A 16 -18.82 -14.36 9.57
CA SER A 16 -17.77 -15.06 10.32
C SER A 16 -16.35 -14.78 9.84
N GLU A 17 -16.17 -14.15 8.67
CA GLU A 17 -14.88 -13.62 8.25
C GLU A 17 -14.54 -12.41 9.11
N LYS A 18 -13.96 -12.67 10.29
CA LYS A 18 -13.26 -11.66 11.09
C LYS A 18 -12.44 -10.82 10.13
N SER A 19 -12.74 -9.52 10.08
CA SER A 19 -11.99 -8.54 9.31
C SER A 19 -10.51 -8.69 9.66
N ARG A 20 -9.71 -9.31 8.78
CA ARG A 20 -8.28 -9.52 9.05
C ARG A 20 -7.62 -8.15 8.99
N SER A 21 -7.26 -7.58 10.15
CA SER A 21 -6.39 -6.42 10.17
C SER A 21 -5.08 -6.78 9.50
N ILE A 22 -4.66 -5.94 8.54
CA ILE A 22 -3.39 -6.12 7.87
C ILE A 22 -2.35 -5.24 8.55
N ASN A 23 -1.27 -5.87 9.00
CA ASN A 23 -0.14 -5.17 9.58
C ASN A 23 0.94 -4.98 8.51
N LEU A 24 0.95 -3.79 7.90
CA LEU A 24 1.93 -3.45 6.88
C LEU A 24 3.30 -3.07 7.46
N ASP A 25 3.35 -2.52 8.69
CA ASP A 25 4.60 -2.11 9.35
C ASP A 25 4.38 -1.70 10.83
N ASP A 26 5.00 -2.40 11.77
CA ASP A 26 4.85 -2.15 13.21
C ASP A 26 5.50 -0.84 13.69
N VAL A 27 6.48 -0.32 12.96
CA VAL A 27 7.19 0.91 13.33
C VAL A 27 6.39 2.13 12.89
N LEU A 28 5.81 2.07 11.69
CA LEU A 28 4.97 3.14 11.16
C LEU A 28 3.59 3.18 11.81
N PHE A 29 2.99 2.01 12.09
CA PHE A 29 1.61 1.93 12.58
C PHE A 29 1.62 1.34 14.00
N SER A 30 1.48 2.20 15.01
CA SER A 30 1.52 1.81 16.43
C SER A 30 0.28 1.05 16.91
N THR A 31 -0.75 0.99 16.07
CA THR A 31 -2.00 0.23 16.25
C THR A 31 -2.34 -0.40 14.92
N ASP A 32 -3.03 -1.55 14.93
CA ASP A 32 -3.57 -2.16 13.72
C ASP A 32 -4.27 -1.11 12.86
N ILE A 33 -3.80 -1.00 11.62
CA ILE A 33 -4.37 -0.08 10.63
C ILE A 33 -5.82 -0.51 10.42
N SER A 34 -6.77 0.42 10.56
CA SER A 34 -8.16 0.13 10.19
C SER A 34 -8.16 -0.38 8.75
N ASN A 35 -8.88 -1.48 8.49
CA ASN A 35 -8.83 -2.17 7.20
C ASN A 35 -9.47 -1.35 6.06
N LYS A 36 -9.87 -0.09 6.31
CA LYS A 36 -10.36 0.86 5.31
C LYS A 36 -9.47 2.10 5.21
N SER A 37 -8.27 2.03 5.79
CA SER A 37 -7.36 3.16 5.86
C SER A 37 -6.79 3.51 4.49
N ILE A 38 -6.62 4.81 4.28
CA ILE A 38 -5.93 5.37 3.13
C ILE A 38 -4.58 5.92 3.60
N ILE A 39 -3.51 5.45 2.97
CA ILE A 39 -2.12 5.78 3.30
C ILE A 39 -1.50 6.49 2.10
N GLU A 40 -1.09 7.73 2.31
CA GLU A 40 -0.43 8.56 1.31
C GLU A 40 1.08 8.56 1.55
N ILE A 41 1.88 8.19 0.54
CA ILE A 41 3.34 8.26 0.58
C ILE A 41 3.80 9.43 -0.29
N THR A 42 4.35 10.48 0.34
CA THR A 42 4.85 11.67 -0.35
C THR A 42 6.36 11.85 -0.17
N GLY A 43 6.94 12.77 -0.94
CA GLY A 43 8.36 13.10 -0.85
C GLY A 43 9.03 13.35 -2.19
N ALA A 44 10.23 13.92 -2.15
CA ALA A 44 11.04 14.21 -3.33
C ALA A 44 11.46 12.93 -4.08
N SER A 45 11.98 13.08 -5.29
CA SER A 45 12.58 11.96 -6.03
C SER A 45 13.71 11.30 -5.22
N SER A 46 13.81 9.98 -5.34
CA SER A 46 14.87 9.18 -4.68
C SER A 46 14.84 9.20 -3.14
N THR A 47 13.67 9.42 -2.53
CA THR A 47 13.46 9.25 -1.07
C THR A 47 12.92 7.86 -0.69
N GLY A 48 12.69 6.98 -1.66
CA GLY A 48 12.26 5.59 -1.40
C GLY A 48 10.76 5.34 -1.46
N LYS A 49 9.93 6.27 -1.96
CA LYS A 49 8.46 6.10 -2.04
C LYS A 49 8.02 4.79 -2.68
N THR A 50 8.49 4.52 -3.90
CA THR A 50 8.17 3.27 -4.63
C THR A 50 8.74 2.05 -3.92
N VAL A 51 9.93 2.16 -3.31
CA VAL A 51 10.52 1.06 -2.51
C VAL A 51 9.65 0.73 -1.30
N LEU A 52 9.13 1.73 -0.60
CA LEU A 52 8.22 1.54 0.53
C LEU A 52 6.92 0.87 0.09
N LEU A 53 6.33 1.32 -1.02
CA LEU A 53 5.14 0.71 -1.58
C LEU A 53 5.38 -0.77 -1.94
N CYS A 54 6.49 -1.08 -2.61
CA CYS A 54 6.89 -2.46 -2.93
C CYS A 54 7.09 -3.30 -1.65
N GLN A 55 7.62 -2.71 -0.58
CA GLN A 55 7.82 -3.38 0.70
C GLN A 55 6.50 -3.74 1.37
N PHE A 56 5.49 -2.86 1.31
CA PHE A 56 4.14 -3.16 1.78
C PHE A 56 3.48 -4.25 0.95
N ILE A 57 3.63 -4.23 -0.38
CA ILE A 57 3.12 -5.29 -1.26
C ILE A 57 3.78 -6.63 -0.89
N ALA A 58 5.11 -6.66 -0.77
CA ALA A 58 5.87 -7.85 -0.39
C ALA A 58 5.38 -8.44 0.95
N LYS A 59 5.25 -7.61 2.00
CA LYS A 59 4.73 -8.06 3.31
C LYS A 59 3.29 -8.57 3.22
N CYS A 60 2.44 -7.90 2.43
CA CYS A 60 1.04 -8.29 2.24
C CYS A 60 0.91 -9.71 1.65
N ILE A 61 1.68 -10.01 0.60
CA ILE A 61 1.52 -11.25 -0.17
C ILE A 61 2.33 -12.43 0.35
N LEU A 62 3.35 -12.17 1.17
CA LEU A 62 4.10 -13.22 1.86
C LEU A 62 3.23 -13.94 2.90
N PRO A 63 3.47 -15.23 3.16
CA PRO A 63 2.76 -15.96 4.20
C PRO A 63 3.14 -15.46 5.59
N ALA A 64 2.25 -15.59 6.56
CA ALA A 64 2.57 -15.34 7.96
C ALA A 64 3.62 -16.34 8.51
N GLN A 65 3.54 -17.58 8.03
CA GLN A 65 4.41 -18.69 8.43
C GLN A 65 4.62 -19.67 7.27
N TYR A 66 5.77 -20.32 7.24
CA TYR A 66 6.03 -21.44 6.36
C TYR A 66 6.71 -22.57 7.14
N LYS A 67 6.06 -23.74 7.19
CA LYS A 67 6.41 -24.79 8.16
C LYS A 67 6.41 -24.21 9.58
N GLU A 68 7.49 -24.38 10.33
CA GLU A 68 7.65 -23.87 11.70
C GLU A 68 8.32 -22.48 11.74
N ILE A 69 8.60 -21.86 10.59
CA ILE A 69 9.27 -20.56 10.51
C ILE A 69 8.24 -19.44 10.37
N LYS A 70 8.23 -18.50 11.32
CA LYS A 70 7.42 -17.29 11.25
C LYS A 70 8.07 -16.30 10.27
N ILE A 71 7.42 -16.05 9.13
CA ILE A 71 7.89 -15.14 8.07
C ILE A 71 7.43 -13.69 8.31
N ASP A 72 6.33 -13.51 9.05
CA ASP A 72 5.73 -12.20 9.36
C ASP A 72 5.10 -11.48 8.16
N GLY A 73 4.66 -12.24 7.15
CA GLY A 73 3.77 -11.76 6.09
C GLY A 73 2.29 -11.76 6.50
N CYS A 74 1.41 -11.29 5.61
CA CYS A 74 -0.03 -11.14 5.90
C CYS A 74 -0.90 -12.26 5.30
N ASP A 75 -0.33 -13.12 4.43
CA ASP A 75 -1.05 -14.18 3.72
C ASP A 75 -2.33 -13.69 3.01
N ALA A 76 -2.21 -12.56 2.33
CA ALA A 76 -3.32 -11.87 1.68
C ALA A 76 -3.00 -11.49 0.23
N CYS A 77 -4.03 -11.10 -0.53
CA CYS A 77 -3.86 -10.66 -1.90
C CYS A 77 -3.73 -9.13 -2.00
N ALA A 78 -3.00 -8.68 -3.01
CA ALA A 78 -2.80 -7.26 -3.30
C ALA A 78 -3.09 -6.96 -4.77
N ILE A 79 -3.68 -5.79 -5.04
CA ILE A 79 -3.74 -5.19 -6.38
C ILE A 79 -2.70 -4.07 -6.44
N LEU A 80 -1.90 -4.05 -7.51
CA LEU A 80 -1.06 -2.92 -7.88
C LEU A 80 -1.60 -2.28 -9.18
N ILE A 81 -2.04 -1.03 -9.09
CA ILE A 81 -2.29 -0.18 -10.26
C ILE A 81 -0.98 0.54 -10.60
N ASN A 82 -0.32 0.05 -11.65
CA ASN A 82 0.95 0.57 -12.13
C ASN A 82 0.72 1.60 -13.24
N THR A 83 0.90 2.89 -12.93
CA THR A 83 0.58 3.99 -13.86
C THR A 83 1.80 4.51 -14.63
N LEU A 84 3.01 4.34 -14.08
CA LEU A 84 4.25 4.90 -14.62
C LEU A 84 5.30 3.84 -14.98
N GLY A 85 5.03 2.55 -14.72
CA GLY A 85 6.00 1.49 -14.98
C GLY A 85 7.19 1.46 -14.01
N HIS A 86 7.16 2.26 -12.94
CA HIS A 86 8.27 2.37 -11.99
C HIS A 86 8.41 1.16 -11.07
N VAL A 87 7.33 0.43 -10.81
CA VAL A 87 7.34 -0.77 -10.00
C VAL A 87 7.82 -1.95 -10.83
N GLN A 88 8.99 -2.48 -10.49
CA GLN A 88 9.55 -3.69 -11.10
C GLN A 88 9.21 -4.92 -10.26
N MET A 89 8.73 -5.99 -10.89
CA MET A 89 8.41 -7.25 -10.19
C MET A 89 9.65 -7.88 -9.55
N SER A 90 10.81 -7.76 -10.19
CA SER A 90 12.11 -8.15 -9.62
C SER A 90 12.35 -7.49 -8.27
N LYS A 91 11.98 -6.20 -8.12
CA LYS A 91 12.19 -5.49 -6.87
C LYS A 91 11.29 -6.02 -5.74
N ILE A 92 10.04 -6.38 -6.06
CA ILE A 92 9.15 -7.02 -5.09
C ILE A 92 9.73 -8.37 -4.66
N ALA A 93 10.15 -9.20 -5.60
CA ALA A 93 10.76 -10.50 -5.32
C ALA A 93 12.07 -10.40 -4.50
N GLU A 94 12.93 -9.41 -4.77
CA GLU A 94 14.14 -9.13 -3.97
C GLU A 94 13.82 -8.77 -2.52
N LEU A 95 12.79 -7.93 -2.31
CA LEU A 95 12.33 -7.54 -0.99
C LEU A 95 11.75 -8.75 -0.24
N MET A 96 10.94 -9.56 -0.93
CA MET A 96 10.39 -10.81 -0.37
C MET A 96 11.50 -11.78 0.04
N THR A 97 12.49 -11.96 -0.84
CA THR A 97 13.69 -12.78 -0.57
C THR A 97 14.39 -12.31 0.69
N SER A 98 14.57 -10.99 0.84
CA SER A 98 15.24 -10.40 1.99
C SER A 98 14.45 -10.63 3.28
N MET A 99 13.12 -10.47 3.25
CA MET A 99 12.25 -10.73 4.39
C MET A 99 12.30 -12.20 4.82
N VAL A 100 12.16 -13.13 3.88
CA VAL A 100 12.22 -14.58 4.14
C VAL A 100 13.58 -14.95 4.72
N ARG A 101 14.68 -14.49 4.12
CA ARG A 101 16.04 -14.76 4.65
C ARG A 101 16.22 -14.25 6.07
N ASN A 102 15.74 -13.04 6.37
CA ASN A 102 15.81 -12.49 7.72
C ASN A 102 15.01 -13.35 8.72
N ALA A 103 13.81 -13.81 8.36
CA ALA A 103 13.00 -14.68 9.20
C ALA A 103 13.71 -16.01 9.52
N TYR A 104 14.31 -16.64 8.52
CA TYR A 104 15.10 -17.87 8.70
C TYR A 104 16.37 -17.64 9.54
N GLN A 105 17.05 -16.51 9.35
CA GLN A 105 18.20 -16.12 10.18
C GLN A 105 17.81 -15.96 11.65
N VAL A 106 16.68 -15.31 11.94
CA VAL A 106 16.16 -15.16 13.31
C VAL A 106 15.85 -16.53 13.94
N ALA A 107 15.34 -17.47 13.15
CA ALA A 107 15.09 -18.85 13.59
C ALA A 107 16.35 -19.72 13.69
N ASN A 108 17.54 -19.19 13.35
CA ASN A 108 18.81 -19.93 13.27
C ASN A 108 18.75 -21.16 12.34
N VAL A 109 17.95 -21.09 11.27
CA VAL A 109 17.82 -22.14 10.26
C VAL A 109 18.36 -21.62 8.93
N GLN A 110 19.14 -22.44 8.23
CA GLN A 110 19.58 -22.12 6.87
C GLN A 110 18.57 -22.65 5.85
N PRO A 111 17.88 -21.77 5.10
CA PRO A 111 16.96 -22.21 4.05
C PRO A 111 17.74 -22.63 2.80
N SER A 112 17.25 -23.65 2.09
CA SER A 112 17.71 -23.92 0.73
C SER A 112 17.21 -22.82 -0.22
N ALA A 113 17.95 -22.57 -1.31
CA ALA A 113 17.52 -21.64 -2.36
C ALA A 113 16.14 -22.02 -2.92
N GLU A 114 15.93 -23.32 -3.17
CA GLU A 114 14.65 -23.87 -3.64
C GLU A 114 13.48 -23.56 -2.70
N THR A 115 13.71 -23.56 -1.38
CA THR A 115 12.66 -23.23 -0.41
C THR A 115 12.27 -21.75 -0.51
N ILE A 116 13.26 -20.87 -0.64
CA ILE A 116 13.01 -19.43 -0.78
C ILE A 116 12.27 -19.17 -2.09
N ASP A 117 12.74 -19.74 -3.20
CA ASP A 117 12.13 -19.55 -4.52
C ASP A 117 10.69 -20.08 -4.55
N TYR A 118 10.42 -21.21 -3.89
CA TYR A 118 9.06 -21.74 -3.74
C TYR A 118 8.16 -20.75 -2.99
N ILE A 119 8.58 -20.25 -1.83
CA ILE A 119 7.80 -19.29 -1.04
C ILE A 119 7.51 -18.03 -1.87
N ILE A 120 8.51 -17.51 -2.59
CA ILE A 120 8.35 -16.30 -3.41
C ILE A 120 7.37 -16.55 -4.55
N ASN A 121 7.56 -17.62 -5.33
CA ASN A 121 6.71 -17.91 -6.48
C ASN A 121 5.25 -18.12 -6.06
N GLN A 122 5.00 -18.86 -4.98
CA GLN A 122 3.65 -19.04 -4.44
C GLN A 122 3.04 -17.73 -3.94
N SER A 123 3.85 -16.87 -3.31
CA SER A 123 3.36 -15.58 -2.81
C SER A 123 3.06 -14.59 -3.95
N LEU A 124 3.78 -14.65 -5.07
CA LEU A 124 3.54 -13.80 -6.24
C LEU A 124 2.20 -14.10 -6.92
N GLU A 125 1.66 -15.32 -6.78
CA GLU A 125 0.30 -15.65 -7.24
C GLU A 125 -0.79 -14.81 -6.54
N ASN A 126 -0.49 -14.25 -5.37
CA ASN A 126 -1.40 -13.37 -4.63
C ASN A 126 -1.33 -11.89 -5.07
N LEU A 127 -0.53 -11.54 -6.09
CA LEU A 127 -0.38 -10.18 -6.60
C LEU A 127 -1.03 -10.02 -7.99
N THR A 128 -2.02 -9.14 -8.08
CA THR A 128 -2.61 -8.71 -9.36
C THR A 128 -1.99 -7.38 -9.77
N VAL A 129 -1.40 -7.31 -10.96
CA VAL A 129 -0.82 -6.06 -11.51
C VAL A 129 -1.67 -5.58 -12.67
N ILE A 130 -2.23 -4.38 -12.53
CA ILE A 130 -3.02 -3.70 -13.55
C ILE A 130 -2.20 -2.53 -14.08
N ASN A 131 -1.73 -2.64 -15.33
CA ASN A 131 -1.03 -1.55 -15.98
C ASN A 131 -2.03 -0.57 -16.57
N CYS A 132 -1.79 0.71 -16.32
CA CYS A 132 -2.59 1.81 -16.86
C CYS A 132 -1.70 2.70 -17.72
N CYS A 133 -2.27 3.28 -18.78
CA CYS A 133 -1.53 4.14 -19.71
C CYS A 133 -2.09 5.57 -19.85
N ASN A 134 -3.32 5.84 -19.42
CA ASN A 134 -3.95 7.16 -19.51
C ASN A 134 -5.05 7.37 -18.45
N ASN A 135 -5.58 8.59 -18.37
CA ASN A 135 -6.63 8.96 -17.41
C ASN A 135 -7.93 8.12 -17.57
N ASP A 136 -8.37 7.86 -18.81
CA ASP A 136 -9.62 7.12 -19.05
C ASP A 136 -9.52 5.67 -18.58
N GLN A 137 -8.39 5.01 -18.85
CA GLN A 137 -8.09 3.66 -18.36
C GLN A 137 -8.05 3.65 -16.83
N LEU A 138 -7.42 4.65 -16.21
CA LEU A 138 -7.37 4.74 -14.74
C LEU A 138 -8.78 4.85 -14.17
N LEU A 139 -9.60 5.75 -14.70
CA LEU A 139 -10.98 5.94 -14.24
C LEU A 139 -11.81 4.66 -14.44
N LEU A 140 -11.68 3.99 -15.58
CA LEU A 140 -12.37 2.73 -15.83
C LEU A 140 -11.97 1.67 -14.81
N ILE A 141 -10.66 1.45 -14.60
CA ILE A 141 -10.13 0.51 -13.61
C ILE A 141 -10.71 0.82 -12.23
N LEU A 142 -10.66 2.10 -11.82
CA LEU A 142 -11.19 2.53 -10.52
C LEU A 142 -12.69 2.25 -10.41
N HIS A 143 -13.49 2.50 -11.45
CA HIS A 143 -14.92 2.24 -11.46
C HIS A 143 -15.31 0.76 -11.55
N THR A 144 -14.40 -0.12 -11.96
CA THR A 144 -14.61 -1.57 -12.00
C THR A 144 -13.94 -2.31 -10.85
N LEU A 145 -13.30 -1.61 -9.91
CA LEU A 145 -12.58 -2.20 -8.78
C LEU A 145 -13.46 -3.15 -7.96
N GLU A 146 -14.73 -2.81 -7.75
CA GLU A 146 -15.67 -3.65 -7.00
C GLU A 146 -15.73 -5.08 -7.56
N ASN A 147 -15.68 -5.25 -8.89
CA ASN A 147 -15.71 -6.58 -9.51
C ASN A 147 -14.49 -7.43 -9.11
N GLU A 148 -13.30 -6.81 -9.02
CA GLU A 148 -12.06 -7.49 -8.59
C GLU A 148 -12.16 -7.94 -7.13
N PHE A 149 -12.68 -7.06 -6.26
CA PHE A 149 -12.86 -7.37 -4.83
C PHE A 149 -13.94 -8.42 -4.57
N VAL A 150 -15.04 -8.39 -5.34
CA VAL A 150 -16.08 -9.44 -5.28
C VAL A 150 -15.51 -10.78 -5.73
N SER A 151 -14.68 -10.78 -6.77
CA SER A 151 -14.07 -11.99 -7.32
C SER A 151 -13.04 -12.61 -6.39
N ASN A 152 -12.30 -11.78 -5.64
CA ASN A 152 -11.32 -12.25 -4.66
C ASN A 152 -11.39 -11.47 -3.34
N LYS A 153 -12.11 -12.05 -2.37
CA LYS A 153 -12.25 -11.50 -1.01
C LYS A 153 -10.96 -11.48 -0.19
N ARG A 154 -9.89 -12.17 -0.63
CA ARG A 154 -8.58 -12.13 0.03
C ARG A 154 -7.80 -10.85 -0.25
N ILE A 155 -8.29 -9.97 -1.14
CA ILE A 155 -7.61 -8.72 -1.46
C ILE A 155 -7.75 -7.72 -0.31
N THR A 156 -6.65 -7.48 0.40
CA THR A 156 -6.61 -6.56 1.55
C THR A 156 -5.80 -5.30 1.28
N LEU A 157 -5.07 -5.23 0.16
CA LEU A 157 -4.22 -4.10 -0.21
C LEU A 157 -4.49 -3.64 -1.65
N LEU A 158 -4.82 -2.37 -1.81
CA LEU A 158 -4.81 -1.66 -3.10
C LEU A 158 -3.63 -0.70 -3.12
N ALA A 159 -2.65 -0.95 -3.99
CA ALA A 159 -1.45 -0.15 -4.18
C ALA A 159 -1.53 0.66 -5.48
N ILE A 160 -1.18 1.95 -5.46
CA ILE A 160 -1.14 2.81 -6.65
C ILE A 160 0.18 3.56 -6.72
N ASP A 161 0.94 3.38 -7.80
CA ASP A 161 2.16 4.16 -8.09
C ASP A 161 2.05 4.80 -9.48
N ASN A 162 1.80 6.10 -9.63
CA ASN A 162 1.53 7.18 -8.68
C ASN A 162 0.13 7.76 -8.96
N ILE A 163 -0.62 8.15 -7.93
CA ILE A 163 -2.00 8.65 -8.09
C ILE A 163 -2.13 9.88 -9.00
N LEU A 164 -1.06 10.67 -9.16
CA LEU A 164 -1.03 11.89 -9.98
C LEU A 164 -0.53 11.67 -11.42
N ALA A 165 -0.28 10.43 -11.85
CA ALA A 165 0.38 10.14 -13.14
C ALA A 165 -0.30 10.83 -14.35
N TYR A 166 -1.63 10.86 -14.38
CA TYR A 166 -2.40 11.44 -15.50
C TYR A 166 -3.02 12.80 -15.19
N TYR A 167 -2.59 13.46 -14.10
CA TYR A 167 -3.09 14.78 -13.72
C TYR A 167 -3.06 15.78 -14.89
N TRP A 168 -1.95 15.82 -15.64
CA TRP A 168 -1.80 16.77 -16.76
C TRP A 168 -2.73 16.46 -17.94
N GLN A 169 -3.17 15.22 -18.12
CA GLN A 169 -4.18 14.87 -19.11
C GLN A 169 -5.55 15.39 -18.65
N ALA A 170 -5.95 15.04 -17.43
CA ALA A 170 -7.22 15.50 -16.84
C ALA A 170 -7.30 17.04 -16.72
N ARG A 171 -6.17 17.72 -16.48
CA ARG A 171 -6.13 19.20 -16.40
C ARG A 171 -6.43 19.88 -17.72
N LYS A 172 -6.05 19.28 -18.86
CA LYS A 172 -6.38 19.85 -20.18
C LYS A 172 -7.89 19.87 -20.41
N GLU A 173 -8.59 18.91 -19.81
CA GLU A 173 -10.04 18.77 -19.90
C GLU A 173 -10.77 19.63 -18.85
N ASN A 174 -10.16 19.87 -17.68
CA ASN A 174 -10.78 20.59 -16.56
C ASN A 174 -9.76 21.40 -15.73
N LEU A 175 -10.13 22.57 -15.20
CA LEU A 175 -9.26 23.42 -14.36
C LEU A 175 -9.06 22.90 -12.91
N LEU A 176 -8.64 21.64 -12.76
CA LEU A 176 -8.48 20.99 -11.46
C LEU A 176 -7.09 21.23 -10.86
N THR A 177 -7.01 21.44 -9.54
CA THR A 177 -5.74 21.37 -8.80
C THR A 177 -5.30 19.92 -8.62
N MET A 178 -4.00 19.67 -8.41
CA MET A 178 -3.51 18.30 -8.13
C MET A 178 -4.17 17.69 -6.89
N ASN A 179 -4.41 18.50 -5.85
CA ASN A 179 -5.16 18.08 -4.66
C ASN A 179 -6.58 17.63 -5.02
N TYR A 180 -7.30 18.43 -5.78
CA TYR A 180 -8.67 18.10 -6.15
C TYR A 180 -8.74 16.82 -7.01
N TYR A 181 -7.81 16.68 -7.95
CA TYR A 181 -7.70 15.47 -8.78
C TYR A 181 -7.46 14.22 -7.90
N ALA A 182 -6.47 14.24 -7.01
CA ALA A 182 -6.24 13.12 -6.09
C ALA A 182 -7.48 12.81 -5.23
N ILE A 183 -8.11 13.84 -4.64
CA ILE A 183 -9.34 13.67 -3.83
C ILE A 183 -10.47 13.04 -4.66
N SER A 184 -10.65 13.45 -5.92
CA SER A 184 -11.69 12.86 -6.78
C SER A 184 -11.45 11.36 -7.04
N LEU A 185 -10.21 10.95 -7.28
CA LEU A 185 -9.86 9.53 -7.43
C LEU A 185 -10.07 8.76 -6.13
N LEU A 186 -9.68 9.33 -4.98
CA LEU A 186 -9.90 8.72 -3.66
C LEU A 186 -11.39 8.56 -3.35
N LYS A 187 -12.25 9.50 -3.77
CA LYS A 187 -13.71 9.36 -3.64
C LYS A 187 -14.24 8.17 -4.44
N ILE A 188 -13.76 7.98 -5.67
CA ILE A 188 -14.12 6.81 -6.48
C ILE A 188 -13.65 5.54 -5.78
N ILE A 189 -12.36 5.46 -5.40
CA ILE A 189 -11.80 4.30 -4.69
C ILE A 189 -12.64 3.96 -3.46
N ARG A 190 -12.93 4.95 -2.59
CA ARG A 190 -13.75 4.74 -1.39
C ARG A 190 -15.15 4.24 -1.69
N SER A 191 -15.79 4.77 -2.72
CA SER A 191 -17.12 4.29 -3.13
C SER A 191 -17.06 2.80 -3.48
N GLN A 192 -16.03 2.41 -4.22
CA GLN A 192 -15.85 1.07 -4.77
C GLN A 192 -15.30 0.06 -3.73
N THR A 193 -14.58 0.54 -2.72
CA THR A 193 -13.99 -0.30 -1.66
C THR A 193 -14.74 -0.24 -0.33
N SER A 194 -15.81 0.54 -0.22
CA SER A 194 -16.51 0.82 1.06
C SER A 194 -17.00 -0.42 1.81
N GLN A 195 -17.39 -1.47 1.08
CA GLN A 195 -17.89 -2.73 1.62
C GLN A 195 -16.78 -3.73 1.95
N PHE A 196 -15.55 -3.47 1.52
CA PHE A 196 -14.42 -4.37 1.65
C PHE A 196 -13.46 -3.90 2.76
N HIS A 197 -12.67 -4.84 3.26
CA HIS A 197 -11.64 -4.60 4.28
C HIS A 197 -10.29 -4.42 3.59
N THR A 198 -10.20 -3.40 2.73
CA THR A 198 -9.01 -3.09 1.93
C THR A 198 -8.35 -1.78 2.36
N VAL A 199 -7.05 -1.86 2.69
CA VAL A 199 -6.19 -0.71 2.86
C VAL A 199 -5.76 -0.19 1.50
N THR A 200 -5.88 1.11 1.26
CA THR A 200 -5.37 1.75 0.04
C THR A 200 -4.06 2.46 0.36
N VAL A 201 -3.00 2.14 -0.38
CA VAL A 201 -1.72 2.84 -0.30
C VAL A 201 -1.40 3.44 -1.66
N TYR A 202 -1.02 4.70 -1.69
CA TYR A 202 -0.59 5.32 -2.95
C TYR A 202 0.64 6.19 -2.76
N THR A 203 1.47 6.25 -3.80
CA THR A 203 2.50 7.27 -3.89
C THR A 203 1.94 8.53 -4.53
N ARG A 204 2.51 9.65 -4.13
CA ARG A 204 2.18 10.95 -4.66
C ARG A 204 3.45 11.76 -4.87
N TRP A 205 3.52 12.49 -5.98
CA TRP A 205 4.59 13.47 -6.18
C TRP A 205 4.40 14.65 -5.23
N ASP A 206 5.51 15.15 -4.70
CA ASP A 206 5.47 16.36 -3.90
C ASP A 206 5.06 17.53 -4.80
N GLY A 207 4.01 18.25 -4.38
CA GLY A 207 3.72 19.57 -4.93
C GLY A 207 4.66 20.59 -4.29
N PRO A 208 4.69 21.85 -4.74
CA PRO A 208 5.34 22.90 -3.97
C PRO A 208 4.67 23.00 -2.59
N VAL A 209 5.31 22.45 -1.57
CA VAL A 209 4.89 22.58 -0.17
C VAL A 209 5.08 24.05 0.23
N PRO A 210 4.04 24.77 0.68
CA PRO A 210 4.24 26.07 1.30
C PRO A 210 5.15 25.87 2.51
N LYS A 211 6.25 26.65 2.59
CA LYS A 211 7.29 26.48 3.62
C LYS A 211 6.82 26.69 5.08
N TYR A 212 5.52 26.93 5.29
CA TYR A 212 4.89 27.24 6.56
C TYR A 212 3.42 26.80 6.53
N GLU A 213 3.15 25.50 6.51
CA GLU A 213 1.84 25.03 6.98
C GLU A 213 2.03 24.61 8.44
N SER A 214 1.28 25.24 9.33
CA SER A 214 1.35 24.92 10.75
C SER A 214 0.82 23.50 10.98
N TYR A 215 1.27 22.83 12.05
CA TYR A 215 0.79 21.49 12.41
C TYR A 215 -0.74 21.40 12.57
N ALA A 216 -1.43 22.51 12.87
CA ALA A 216 -2.89 22.60 12.96
C ALA A 216 -3.59 22.65 11.57
N GLU A 217 -2.93 23.14 10.53
CA GLU A 217 -3.46 23.14 9.16
C GLU A 217 -3.33 21.75 8.50
N CYS A 218 -2.34 20.96 8.92
CA CYS A 218 -2.11 19.59 8.44
C CYS A 218 -3.22 18.60 8.87
N THR A 219 -3.76 18.75 10.09
CA THR A 219 -4.86 17.89 10.58
C THR A 219 -6.17 18.16 9.86
N ASP A 220 -6.49 19.44 9.57
CA ASP A 220 -7.65 19.82 8.75
C ASP A 220 -7.54 19.26 7.33
N THR A 221 -6.33 19.20 6.76
CA THR A 221 -6.14 18.63 5.41
C THR A 221 -6.35 17.12 5.35
N LEU A 222 -5.98 16.35 6.37
CA LEU A 222 -6.20 14.89 6.39
C LEU A 222 -7.69 14.55 6.47
N GLU A 223 -8.43 15.23 7.35
CA GLU A 223 -9.89 15.04 7.46
C GLU A 223 -10.61 15.43 6.17
N ARG A 224 -10.22 16.56 5.56
CA ARG A 224 -10.81 17.04 4.29
C ARG A 224 -10.46 16.16 3.09
N THR A 225 -9.29 15.53 3.08
CA THR A 225 -8.85 14.64 1.98
C THR A 225 -9.33 13.21 2.18
N GLY A 226 -9.64 12.80 3.41
CA GLY A 226 -9.93 11.43 3.74
C GLY A 226 -8.70 10.52 3.82
N VAL A 227 -7.52 11.09 3.96
CA VAL A 227 -6.29 10.32 4.17
C VAL A 227 -6.15 10.01 5.66
N ASN A 228 -5.91 8.75 6.02
CA ASN A 228 -5.75 8.33 7.41
C ASN A 228 -4.31 8.47 7.89
N TYR A 229 -3.36 8.16 7.00
CA TYR A 229 -1.93 8.26 7.27
C TYR A 229 -1.23 8.98 6.12
N ARG A 230 -0.38 9.95 6.44
CA ARG A 230 0.56 10.56 5.49
C ARG A 230 1.99 10.28 5.91
N LEU A 231 2.74 9.64 5.03
CA LEU A 231 4.15 9.29 5.18
C LEU A 231 4.97 10.22 4.30
N GLN A 232 5.51 11.31 4.87
CA GLN A 232 6.32 12.27 4.13
C GLN A 232 7.80 11.91 4.23
N LEU A 233 8.35 11.40 3.13
CA LEU A 233 9.73 10.94 3.01
C LEU A 233 10.65 12.07 2.53
N SER A 234 11.67 12.40 3.31
CA SER A 234 12.65 13.45 3.02
C SER A 234 14.09 13.01 3.28
N LYS A 235 15.05 13.73 2.69
CA LYS A 235 16.48 13.49 2.94
C LYS A 235 16.87 14.08 4.30
N SER A 236 17.66 13.35 5.08
CA SER A 236 18.26 13.87 6.31
C SER A 236 19.49 14.75 5.98
N THR A 237 19.98 15.49 6.98
CA THR A 237 21.26 16.21 6.90
C THR A 237 22.47 15.28 6.93
N ARG A 238 22.30 14.06 7.44
CA ARG A 238 23.33 13.02 7.51
C ARG A 238 23.38 12.20 6.21
N ILE A 239 24.59 11.82 5.82
CA ILE A 239 24.84 11.05 4.59
C ILE A 239 24.14 9.68 4.68
N ARG A 240 23.38 9.31 3.65
CA ARG A 240 22.63 8.03 3.52
C ARG A 240 21.52 7.81 4.55
N GLU A 241 21.19 8.82 5.35
CA GLU A 241 20.03 8.79 6.23
C GLU A 241 18.87 9.59 5.63
N PHE A 242 17.67 9.11 5.89
CA PHE A 242 16.42 9.73 5.49
C PHE A 242 15.51 9.89 6.70
N MET A 243 14.47 10.70 6.53
CA MET A 243 13.53 11.04 7.57
C MET A 243 12.10 10.90 7.05
N CYS A 244 11.27 10.21 7.81
CA CYS A 244 9.85 10.04 7.56
C CYS A 244 9.06 10.80 8.63
N HIS A 245 8.28 11.78 8.21
CA HIS A 245 7.23 12.34 9.06
C HIS A 245 5.96 11.54 8.84
N VAL A 246 5.53 10.83 9.89
CA VAL A 246 4.29 10.05 9.91
C VAL A 246 3.22 10.91 10.57
N GLN A 247 2.21 11.29 9.81
CA GLN A 247 1.05 12.04 10.29
C GLN A 247 -0.19 11.12 10.31
N PHE A 248 -0.92 11.11 11.42
CA PHE A 248 -2.22 10.44 11.59
C PHE A 248 -3.07 11.24 12.59
N THR A 249 -4.34 10.89 12.79
CA THR A 249 -5.33 11.71 13.54
C THR A 249 -4.75 12.28 14.86
N ASN A 250 -4.50 13.60 14.86
CA ASN A 250 -3.96 14.41 15.96
C ASN A 250 -2.53 14.07 16.45
N ASN A 251 -1.75 13.30 15.69
CA ASN A 251 -0.40 12.95 16.10
C ASN A 251 0.59 12.97 14.92
N VAL A 252 1.80 13.38 15.22
CA VAL A 252 2.92 13.40 14.29
C VAL A 252 4.10 12.75 14.98
N LYS A 253 4.69 11.75 14.33
CA LYS A 253 5.96 11.17 14.75
C LYS A 253 6.98 11.27 13.63
N GLN A 254 8.23 11.39 14.03
CA GLN A 254 9.36 11.44 13.12
C GLN A 254 10.20 10.18 13.31
N ILE A 255 10.53 9.51 12.22
CA ILE A 255 11.30 8.26 12.22
C ILE A 255 12.40 8.39 11.18
N TYR A 256 13.63 8.03 11.57
CA TYR A 256 14.75 7.98 10.65
C TYR A 256 14.82 6.62 9.96
N TYR A 257 15.34 6.58 8.74
CA TYR A 257 15.49 5.33 8.00
C TYR A 257 16.65 5.35 7.04
N THR A 258 17.06 4.15 6.64
CA THR A 258 18.05 3.93 5.57
C THR A 258 17.41 3.17 4.43
N ILE A 259 17.95 3.36 3.22
CA ILE A 259 17.56 2.61 2.02
C ILE A 259 18.73 1.72 1.65
N SER A 260 18.45 0.42 1.48
CA SER A 260 19.42 -0.60 1.08
C SER A 260 18.82 -1.53 0.03
N ASP A 261 19.61 -2.48 -0.48
CA ASP A 261 19.10 -3.49 -1.42
C ASP A 261 17.97 -4.32 -0.79
N SER A 262 18.05 -4.56 0.52
CA SER A 262 17.02 -5.23 1.34
C SER A 262 15.79 -4.36 1.67
N GLY A 263 15.69 -3.16 1.10
CA GLY A 263 14.57 -2.24 1.30
C GLY A 263 14.84 -1.14 2.32
N ILE A 264 13.74 -0.58 2.84
CA ILE A 264 13.74 0.46 3.87
C ILE A 264 13.86 -0.18 5.25
N LYS A 265 14.80 0.33 6.05
CA LYS A 265 14.97 -0.05 7.45
C LYS A 265 14.80 1.16 8.35
N TRP A 266 13.82 1.11 9.24
CA TRP A 266 13.59 2.13 10.26
C TRP A 266 14.67 2.06 11.34
N MET A 267 15.17 3.21 11.74
CA MET A 267 16.10 3.38 12.85
C MET A 267 15.28 3.58 14.13
N ARG A 268 15.53 2.74 15.14
CA ARG A 268 14.95 2.85 16.47
C ARG A 268 15.80 3.74 17.36
#